data_AF-A0A6L4Z6S8-F1
#
_entry.id   AF-A0A6L4Z6S8-F1
#
_cell.length_a   1.000
_cell.length_b   1.000
_cell.length_c   1.000
_cell.angle_alpha   90.00
_cell.angle_beta   90.00
_cell.angle_gamma   90.00
#
_symmetry.space_group_name_H-M   'P 1'
#
loop_
_entity.id
_entity.type
_entity.pdbx_description
1 polymer ?
#
loop_
_entity_poly.entity_id
_entity_poly.type
_entity_poly.pdbx_seq_one_letter_code
_entity_poly.pdbx_strand_id
1 'polypeptide(L)'
;MEQNAHGAHTHYDAEASKIGMWLFISTELLLFGGLFIVYSIYRYLNADAFHLAGEELNITIGAINTVLLLVSSMTIAMSTSTLQLKKKGATLGLLAVTIIIGLVFLVNKYFEWGTKFEHGIFPGSEHMLNEFSQGEILFFGLYFVMTGLHALHIIVGLIVILFAVVRIQKGTVHENRAALLENAGLYWHLVDLIWIFLFPLFYLIH
;
A
#
# COMPACT_ATOMS: atom_id res chain seq x y z
N MET A 1 -42.62 -23.95 -31.70
CA MET A 1 -41.78 -22.74 -31.72
C MET A 1 -41.09 -22.66 -30.37
N GLU A 2 -39.93 -23.29 -30.25
CA GLU A 2 -39.08 -23.25 -29.06
C GLU A 2 -38.29 -21.94 -29.07
N GLN A 3 -38.55 -21.07 -28.11
CA GLN A 3 -37.65 -19.97 -27.72
C GLN A 3 -37.57 -19.95 -26.20
N ASN A 4 -36.85 -20.92 -25.63
CA ASN A 4 -36.37 -20.80 -24.26
C ASN A 4 -35.09 -19.98 -24.32
N ALA A 5 -35.23 -18.70 -23.98
CA ALA A 5 -34.13 -17.77 -23.78
C ALA A 5 -33.06 -18.42 -22.90
N HIS A 6 -31.88 -18.65 -23.47
CA HIS A 6 -30.65 -18.82 -22.69
C HIS A 6 -30.44 -17.54 -21.90
N GLY A 7 -30.93 -17.52 -20.66
CA GLY A 7 -30.46 -16.57 -19.67
C GLY A 7 -28.95 -16.74 -19.61
N ALA A 8 -28.22 -15.70 -20.03
CA ALA A 8 -26.79 -15.64 -19.83
C ALA A 8 -26.55 -15.65 -18.31
N HIS A 9 -26.43 -16.85 -17.74
CA HIS A 9 -25.98 -17.04 -16.38
C HIS A 9 -24.55 -16.53 -16.35
N THR A 10 -24.37 -15.26 -16.00
CA THR A 10 -23.07 -14.71 -15.67
C THR A 10 -22.58 -15.51 -14.46
N HIS A 11 -21.79 -16.56 -14.70
CA HIS A 11 -21.16 -17.36 -13.66
C HIS A 11 -20.22 -16.44 -12.87
N TYR A 12 -20.75 -15.85 -11.80
CA TYR A 12 -19.95 -15.13 -10.83
C TYR A 12 -19.30 -16.19 -9.95
N ASP A 13 -18.05 -16.52 -10.27
CA ASP A 13 -17.25 -17.46 -9.50
C ASP A 13 -16.45 -16.70 -8.44
N ALA A 14 -17.01 -16.63 -7.24
CA ALA A 14 -16.37 -16.00 -6.09
C ALA A 14 -15.09 -16.74 -5.66
N GLU A 15 -15.00 -18.05 -5.89
CA GLU A 15 -13.84 -18.85 -5.50
C GLU A 15 -12.67 -18.57 -6.44
N ALA A 16 -12.92 -18.59 -7.75
CA ALA A 16 -11.90 -18.22 -8.74
C ALA A 16 -11.35 -16.81 -8.50
N SER A 17 -12.23 -15.86 -8.15
CA SER A 17 -11.82 -14.49 -7.83
C SER A 17 -10.94 -14.41 -6.57
N LYS A 18 -11.24 -15.20 -5.53
CA LYS A 18 -10.43 -15.26 -4.31
C LYS A 18 -9.07 -15.90 -4.56
N ILE A 19 -9.03 -17.01 -5.30
CA ILE A 19 -7.78 -17.70 -5.66
C ILE A 19 -6.88 -16.76 -6.48
N GLY A 20 -7.43 -16.04 -7.45
CA GLY A 20 -6.69 -15.04 -8.22
C GLY A 20 -6.09 -13.95 -7.33
N MET A 21 -6.85 -13.47 -6.34
CA MET A 21 -6.35 -12.49 -5.37
C MET A 21 -5.22 -13.03 -4.51
N TRP A 22 -5.32 -14.26 -4.01
CA TRP A 22 -4.25 -14.90 -3.22
C TRP A 22 -2.98 -15.14 -4.03
N LEU A 23 -3.10 -15.57 -5.29
CA LEU A 23 -1.95 -15.71 -6.19
C LEU A 23 -1.27 -14.35 -6.41
N PHE A 24 -2.04 -13.30 -6.67
CA PHE A 24 -1.51 -11.95 -6.82
C PHE A 24 -0.83 -11.44 -5.54
N ILE A 25 -1.42 -11.66 -4.35
CA ILE A 25 -0.77 -11.35 -3.07
C ILE A 25 0.56 -12.07 -2.93
N SER A 26 0.61 -13.34 -3.35
CA SER A 26 1.82 -14.15 -3.27
C SER A 26 2.93 -13.61 -4.16
N THR A 27 2.62 -13.12 -5.36
CA THR A 27 3.61 -12.50 -6.25
C THR A 27 4.15 -11.19 -5.70
N GLU A 28 3.29 -10.36 -5.09
CA GLU A 28 3.72 -9.11 -4.47
C GLU A 28 4.57 -9.34 -3.21
N LEU A 29 4.25 -10.35 -2.41
CA LEU A 29 5.09 -10.77 -1.28
C LEU A 29 6.48 -11.22 -1.75
N LEU A 30 6.59 -11.91 -2.87
CA LEU A 30 7.88 -12.30 -3.45
C LEU A 30 8.66 -11.09 -3.98
N LEU A 31 7.99 -10.13 -4.64
CA LEU A 31 8.60 -8.90 -5.13
C LEU A 31 9.23 -8.10 -3.98
N PHE A 32 8.45 -7.78 -2.95
CA PHE A 32 8.95 -7.03 -1.78
C PHE A 32 9.91 -7.87 -0.93
N GLY A 33 9.68 -9.17 -0.80
CA GLY A 33 10.59 -10.09 -0.12
C GLY A 33 11.99 -10.09 -0.73
N GLY A 34 12.09 -10.10 -2.07
CA GLY A 34 13.36 -9.96 -2.78
C GLY A 34 14.05 -8.62 -2.49
N LEU A 35 13.30 -7.51 -2.52
CA LEU A 35 13.83 -6.17 -2.20
C LEU A 35 14.32 -6.08 -0.75
N PHE A 36 13.62 -6.70 0.21
CA PHE A 36 14.05 -6.74 1.61
C PHE A 36 15.34 -7.54 1.81
N ILE A 37 15.53 -8.64 1.08
CA ILE A 37 16.79 -9.41 1.12
C ILE A 37 17.93 -8.56 0.58
N VAL A 38 17.72 -7.90 -0.57
CA VAL A 38 18.71 -7.00 -1.18
C VAL A 38 19.09 -5.88 -0.20
N TYR A 39 18.11 -5.22 0.41
CA TYR A 39 18.35 -4.21 1.45
C TYR A 39 19.16 -4.77 2.62
N SER A 40 18.78 -5.93 3.14
CA SER A 40 19.45 -6.54 4.30
C SER A 40 20.93 -6.85 4.01
N ILE A 41 21.24 -7.34 2.79
CA ILE A 41 22.63 -7.59 2.37
C ILE A 41 23.41 -6.28 2.30
N TYR A 42 22.88 -5.25 1.63
CA TYR A 42 23.57 -3.96 1.51
C TYR A 42 23.74 -3.24 2.85
N ARG A 43 22.76 -3.35 3.75
CA ARG A 43 22.83 -2.84 5.14
C ARG A 43 23.93 -3.53 5.94
N TYR A 44 24.11 -4.84 5.75
CA TYR A 44 25.17 -5.60 6.42
C TYR A 44 26.56 -5.22 5.88
N LEU A 45 26.67 -4.98 4.57
CA LEU A 45 27.93 -4.62 3.93
C LEU A 45 28.35 -3.16 4.18
N ASN A 46 27.41 -2.24 4.37
CA ASN A 46 27.66 -0.80 4.49
C ASN A 46 27.02 -0.22 5.76
N ALA A 47 27.38 -0.79 6.91
CA ALA A 47 26.64 -0.51 8.15
C ALA A 47 26.69 0.95 8.61
N ASP A 48 27.87 1.57 8.56
CA ASP A 48 28.07 2.95 9.01
C ASP A 48 27.38 3.96 8.08
N ALA A 49 27.43 3.71 6.77
CA ALA A 49 26.79 4.54 5.74
C ALA A 49 25.25 4.50 5.85
N PHE A 50 24.66 3.35 6.18
CA PHE A 50 23.22 3.22 6.39
C PHE A 50 22.76 3.86 7.71
N HIS A 51 23.63 3.90 8.72
CA HIS A 51 23.36 4.60 9.99
C HIS A 51 23.23 6.10 9.75
N LEU A 52 24.24 6.70 9.09
CA LEU A 52 24.27 8.12 8.73
C LEU A 52 23.07 8.52 7.86
N ALA A 53 22.75 7.73 6.84
CA ALA A 53 21.60 8.01 5.98
C ALA A 53 20.24 7.84 6.68
N GLY A 54 20.16 7.01 7.73
CA GLY A 54 18.95 6.79 8.53
C GLY A 54 18.61 7.97 9.44
N GLU A 55 19.61 8.73 9.90
CA GLU A 55 19.39 9.93 10.74
C GLU A 55 18.73 11.08 9.96
N GLU A 56 18.88 11.09 8.63
CA GLU A 56 18.23 12.04 7.71
C GLU A 56 16.72 11.78 7.53
N LEU A 57 16.15 10.76 8.18
CA LEU A 57 14.74 10.41 8.08
C LEU A 57 13.99 10.80 9.36
N ASN A 58 12.84 11.46 9.19
CA ASN A 58 12.02 11.88 10.32
C ASN A 58 11.15 10.73 10.85
N ILE A 59 11.60 10.11 11.94
CA ILE A 59 10.91 8.99 12.61
C ILE A 59 9.49 9.36 13.04
N THR A 60 9.25 10.60 13.49
CA THR A 60 7.94 11.05 13.97
C THR A 60 6.90 11.05 12.85
N ILE A 61 7.26 11.56 11.67
CA ILE A 61 6.38 11.55 10.50
C ILE A 61 6.12 10.10 10.05
N GLY A 62 7.15 9.26 10.03
CA GLY A 62 7.02 7.84 9.74
C GLY A 62 6.08 7.12 10.71
N ALA A 63 6.21 7.37 12.02
CA ALA A 63 5.39 6.76 13.06
C ALA A 63 3.92 7.16 12.96
N ILE A 64 3.64 8.45 12.73
CA ILE A 64 2.28 8.95 12.50
C ILE A 64 1.65 8.26 11.30
N ASN A 65 2.38 8.15 10.20
CA ASN A 65 1.92 7.47 8.99
C ASN A 65 1.60 5.99 9.22
N THR A 66 2.42 5.29 10.01
CA THR A 66 2.16 3.89 10.39
C THR A 66 0.89 3.76 11.22
N VAL A 67 0.68 4.61 12.23
CA VAL A 67 -0.55 4.61 13.04
C VAL A 67 -1.78 4.88 12.16
N LEU A 68 -1.68 5.85 11.24
CA LEU A 68 -2.73 6.17 10.29
C LEU A 68 -3.08 4.95 9.42
N LEU A 69 -2.10 4.26 8.85
CA LEU A 69 -2.34 3.09 8.00
C LEU A 69 -2.97 1.93 8.79
N LEU A 70 -2.52 1.67 10.02
CA LEU A 70 -3.13 0.67 10.90
C LEU A 70 -4.61 0.97 11.18
N VAL A 71 -4.94 2.24 11.44
CA VAL A 71 -6.33 2.67 11.61
C VAL A 71 -7.13 2.47 10.31
N SER A 72 -6.53 2.80 9.16
CA SER A 72 -7.16 2.60 7.84
C SER A 72 -7.45 1.13 7.52
N SER A 73 -6.57 0.23 7.99
CA SER A 73 -6.66 -1.21 7.90
C SER A 73 -7.82 -1.72 8.75
N MET A 74 -7.96 -1.21 9.97
CA MET A 74 -9.10 -1.50 10.83
C MET A 74 -10.43 -1.04 10.22
N THR A 75 -10.47 0.17 9.63
CA THR A 75 -11.71 0.71 9.06
C THR A 75 -12.17 -0.06 7.83
N ILE A 76 -11.25 -0.52 6.97
CA ILE A 76 -11.63 -1.36 5.82
C ILE A 76 -12.12 -2.75 6.26
N ALA A 77 -11.51 -3.34 7.29
CA ALA A 77 -12.00 -4.60 7.87
C ALA A 77 -13.41 -4.44 8.46
N MET A 78 -13.66 -3.36 9.20
CA MET A 78 -15.01 -3.05 9.70
C MET A 78 -16.01 -2.78 8.57
N SER A 79 -15.56 -2.23 7.44
CA SER A 79 -16.42 -1.96 6.29
C SER A 79 -17.01 -3.25 5.70
N THR A 80 -16.23 -4.34 5.67
CA THR A 80 -16.71 -5.64 5.17
C THR A 80 -17.78 -6.23 6.11
N SER A 81 -17.57 -6.14 7.42
CA SER A 81 -18.57 -6.58 8.41
C SER A 81 -19.86 -5.76 8.34
N THR A 82 -19.76 -4.43 8.18
CA THR A 82 -20.97 -3.59 8.04
C THR A 82 -21.71 -3.85 6.73
N LEU A 83 -21.02 -4.26 5.66
CA LEU A 83 -21.64 -4.68 4.41
C LEU A 83 -22.45 -5.97 4.61
N GLN A 84 -21.92 -6.94 5.36
CA GLN A 84 -22.64 -8.17 5.73
C GLN A 84 -23.86 -7.90 6.60
N LEU A 85 -23.83 -6.85 7.44
CA LEU A 85 -24.98 -6.38 8.22
C LEU A 85 -25.98 -5.55 7.41
N LYS A 86 -25.84 -5.46 6.08
CA LYS A 86 -26.66 -4.64 5.15
C LYS A 86 -26.67 -3.14 5.48
N LYS A 87 -25.72 -2.65 6.28
CA LYS A 87 -25.62 -1.24 6.70
C LYS A 87 -24.83 -0.42 5.67
N LYS A 88 -25.40 -0.25 4.47
CA LYS A 88 -24.75 0.45 3.34
C LYS A 88 -24.16 1.82 3.69
N GLY A 89 -24.89 2.64 4.48
CA GLY A 89 -24.41 3.95 4.90
C GLY A 89 -23.14 3.88 5.75
N ALA A 90 -23.08 2.93 6.71
CA ALA A 90 -21.91 2.72 7.55
C ALA A 90 -20.73 2.18 6.74
N THR A 91 -20.95 1.27 5.79
CA THR A 91 -19.92 0.77 4.88
C THR A 91 -19.29 1.89 4.07
N LEU A 92 -20.10 2.77 3.47
CA LEU A 92 -19.60 3.89 2.67
C LEU A 92 -18.84 4.91 3.53
N GLY A 93 -19.31 5.18 4.76
CA GLY A 93 -18.61 6.05 5.71
C GLY A 93 -17.23 5.50 6.09
N LEU A 94 -17.13 4.21 6.41
CA LEU A 94 -15.86 3.57 6.75
C LEU A 94 -14.88 3.55 5.58
N LEU A 95 -15.36 3.27 4.36
CA LEU A 95 -14.53 3.32 3.16
C LEU A 95 -14.03 4.73 2.85
N ALA A 96 -14.87 5.76 3.06
CA ALA A 96 -14.45 7.16 2.91
C ALA A 96 -13.34 7.52 3.89
N VAL A 97 -13.43 7.07 5.15
CA VAL A 97 -12.37 7.25 6.15
C VAL A 97 -11.07 6.60 5.69
N THR A 98 -11.10 5.35 5.20
CA THR A 98 -9.91 4.68 4.65
C THR A 98 -9.28 5.47 3.50
N ILE A 99 -10.09 5.98 2.56
CA ILE A 99 -9.60 6.78 1.43
C ILE A 99 -8.92 8.06 1.91
N ILE A 100 -9.55 8.81 2.83
CA ILE A 100 -9.00 10.06 3.37
C ILE A 100 -7.65 9.79 4.04
N ILE A 101 -7.57 8.74 4.86
CA ILE A 101 -6.33 8.39 5.54
C ILE A 101 -5.21 8.03 4.53
N GLY A 102 -5.53 7.23 3.50
CA GLY A 102 -4.57 6.90 2.44
C GLY A 102 -4.09 8.13 1.66
N LEU A 103 -4.96 9.11 1.42
CA LEU A 103 -4.57 10.39 0.80
C LEU A 103 -3.66 11.22 1.72
N VAL A 104 -3.97 11.30 3.01
CA VAL A 104 -3.10 11.98 3.99
C VAL A 104 -1.70 11.37 4.01
N PHE A 105 -1.61 10.03 3.97
CA PHE A 105 -0.34 9.32 3.86
C PHE A 105 0.44 9.75 2.61
N LEU A 106 -0.20 9.76 1.43
CA LEU A 106 0.46 10.15 0.18
C LEU A 106 0.92 11.61 0.19
N VAL A 107 0.13 12.52 0.77
CA VAL A 107 0.49 13.94 0.90
C VAL A 107 1.68 14.11 1.83
N ASN A 108 1.70 13.46 3.00
CA ASN A 108 2.83 13.50 3.92
C ASN A 108 4.11 13.00 3.24
N LYS A 109 4.01 11.92 2.45
CA LYS A 109 5.14 11.39 1.68
C LYS A 109 5.60 12.30 0.56
N TYR A 110 4.67 12.94 -0.14
CA TYR A 110 5.01 13.93 -1.15
C TYR A 110 5.80 15.10 -0.55
N PHE A 111 5.43 15.60 0.63
CA PHE A 111 6.19 16.64 1.31
C PHE A 111 7.57 16.16 1.77
N GLU A 112 7.69 14.95 2.33
CA GLU A 112 8.97 14.38 2.76
C GLU A 112 9.94 14.16 1.57
N TRP A 113 9.41 13.75 0.42
CA TRP A 113 10.19 13.69 -0.81
C TRP A 113 10.54 15.09 -1.30
N GLY A 114 9.56 16.00 -1.37
CA GLY A 114 9.75 17.38 -1.83
C GLY A 114 10.85 18.12 -1.07
N THR A 115 10.88 18.00 0.25
CA THR A 115 11.96 18.58 1.06
C THR A 115 13.31 17.94 0.75
N LYS A 116 13.39 16.62 0.53
CA LYS A 116 14.64 15.94 0.12
C LYS A 116 15.10 16.34 -1.29
N PHE A 117 14.17 16.58 -2.22
CA PHE A 117 14.46 17.12 -3.55
C PHE A 117 14.99 18.56 -3.48
N GLU A 118 14.43 19.40 -2.61
CA GLU A 118 14.92 20.77 -2.38
C GLU A 118 16.32 20.80 -1.76
N HIS A 119 16.65 19.82 -0.91
CA HIS A 119 18.01 19.64 -0.37
C HIS A 119 18.97 18.94 -1.35
N GLY A 120 18.55 18.67 -2.59
CA GLY A 120 19.42 18.08 -3.62
C GLY A 120 19.71 16.58 -3.44
N ILE A 121 18.98 15.88 -2.58
CA ILE A 121 19.16 14.43 -2.32
C ILE A 121 18.20 13.66 -3.23
N PHE A 122 18.52 13.59 -4.53
CA PHE A 122 17.79 12.77 -5.50
C PHE A 122 18.73 11.76 -6.18
N PRO A 123 18.22 10.59 -6.62
CA PRO A 123 19.03 9.58 -7.29
C PRO A 123 19.75 10.16 -8.51
N GLY A 124 21.07 10.33 -8.42
CA GLY A 124 21.91 10.87 -9.50
C GLY A 124 22.20 12.38 -9.42
N SER A 125 21.94 13.06 -8.30
CA SER A 125 22.37 14.45 -8.12
C SER A 125 23.90 14.56 -7.97
N GLU A 126 24.49 15.66 -8.44
CA GLU A 126 25.93 15.93 -8.26
C GLU A 126 26.31 16.01 -6.76
N HIS A 127 25.40 16.46 -5.89
CA HIS A 127 25.63 16.52 -4.45
C HIS A 127 25.67 15.11 -3.84
N MET A 128 24.81 14.19 -4.30
CA MET A 128 24.86 12.78 -3.87
C MET A 128 26.12 12.06 -4.35
N LEU A 129 26.56 12.34 -5.57
CA LEU A 129 27.71 11.66 -6.16
C LEU A 129 29.06 12.20 -5.64
N ASN A 130 29.09 13.44 -5.13
CA ASN A 130 30.32 14.07 -4.64
C ASN A 130 30.45 14.07 -3.10
N GLU A 131 29.35 14.06 -2.34
CA GLU A 131 29.40 14.19 -0.87
C GLU A 131 29.04 12.91 -0.11
N PHE A 132 28.29 11.98 -0.71
CA PHE A 132 27.88 10.73 -0.05
C PHE A 132 28.75 9.54 -0.48
N SER A 133 29.03 8.66 0.48
CA SER A 133 29.69 7.38 0.23
C SER A 133 28.83 6.46 -0.64
N GLN A 134 29.45 5.48 -1.31
CA GLN A 134 28.70 4.50 -2.13
C GLN A 134 27.59 3.80 -1.35
N GLY A 135 27.76 3.61 -0.03
CA GLY A 135 26.75 3.00 0.84
C GLY A 135 25.51 3.89 1.05
N GLU A 136 25.68 5.19 1.23
CA GLU A 136 24.59 6.17 1.40
C GLU A 136 23.80 6.32 0.09
N ILE A 137 24.48 6.32 -1.05
CA ILE A 137 23.84 6.36 -2.37
C ILE A 137 22.93 5.13 -2.58
N LEU A 138 23.42 3.95 -2.18
CA LEU A 138 22.65 2.71 -2.25
C LEU A 138 21.46 2.73 -1.28
N PHE A 139 21.61 3.27 -0.07
CA PHE A 139 20.51 3.43 0.89
C PHE A 139 19.39 4.30 0.31
N PHE A 140 19.71 5.51 -0.16
CA PHE A 140 18.70 6.40 -0.74
C PHE A 140 18.08 5.82 -2.01
N GLY A 141 18.86 5.16 -2.87
CA GLY A 141 18.34 4.47 -4.06
C GLY A 141 17.32 3.39 -3.70
N LEU A 142 17.66 2.53 -2.73
CA LEU A 142 16.76 1.50 -2.22
C LEU A 142 15.53 2.09 -1.53
N TYR A 143 15.72 3.16 -0.73
CA TYR A 143 14.63 3.91 -0.10
C TYR A 143 13.63 4.43 -1.14
N PHE A 144 14.09 5.13 -2.18
CA PHE A 144 13.21 5.68 -3.22
C PHE A 144 12.49 4.59 -4.01
N VAL A 145 13.19 3.50 -4.37
CA VAL A 145 12.57 2.37 -5.09
C VAL A 145 11.51 1.69 -4.23
N MET A 146 11.84 1.31 -3.00
CA MET A 146 10.90 0.57 -2.14
C MET A 146 9.71 1.43 -1.71
N THR A 147 9.95 2.67 -1.27
CA THR A 147 8.87 3.57 -0.86
C THR A 147 8.06 4.08 -2.05
N GLY A 148 8.67 4.26 -3.22
CA GLY A 148 8.00 4.63 -4.46
C GLY A 148 7.10 3.52 -5.01
N LEU A 149 7.59 2.27 -5.03
CA LEU A 149 6.76 1.12 -5.37
C LEU A 149 5.60 0.98 -4.39
N HIS A 150 5.84 1.16 -3.10
CA HIS A 150 4.78 1.13 -2.10
C HIS A 150 3.75 2.26 -2.29
N ALA A 151 4.17 3.48 -2.58
CA ALA A 151 3.28 4.59 -2.89
C ALA A 151 2.40 4.30 -4.11
N LEU A 152 2.98 3.69 -5.15
CA LEU A 152 2.22 3.23 -6.33
C LEU A 152 1.15 2.22 -5.93
N HIS A 153 1.47 1.26 -5.06
CA HIS A 153 0.51 0.28 -4.54
C HIS A 153 -0.64 0.94 -3.76
N ILE A 154 -0.34 1.93 -2.92
CA ILE A 154 -1.39 2.71 -2.23
C ILE A 154 -2.31 3.39 -3.24
N ILE A 155 -1.77 4.02 -4.29
CA ILE A 155 -2.57 4.68 -5.32
C ILE A 155 -3.48 3.68 -6.02
N VAL A 156 -2.97 2.51 -6.42
CA VAL A 156 -3.77 1.44 -7.02
C VAL A 156 -4.85 0.96 -6.04
N GLY A 157 -4.51 0.83 -4.75
CA GLY A 157 -5.44 0.41 -3.71
C GLY A 157 -6.58 1.40 -3.51
N LEU A 158 -6.27 2.70 -3.51
CA LEU A 158 -7.27 3.77 -3.44
C LEU A 158 -8.21 3.73 -4.63
N ILE A 159 -7.69 3.49 -5.84
CA ILE A 159 -8.50 3.33 -7.05
C ILE A 159 -9.45 2.13 -6.94
N VAL A 160 -8.95 0.98 -6.46
CA VAL A 160 -9.76 -0.23 -6.27
C VAL A 160 -10.85 -0.02 -5.21
N ILE A 161 -10.52 0.63 -4.08
CA ILE A 161 -11.51 0.97 -3.04
C ILE A 161 -12.55 1.96 -3.58
N LEU A 162 -12.13 2.99 -4.31
CA LEU A 162 -13.06 3.94 -4.94
C LEU A 162 -13.99 3.24 -5.93
N PHE A 163 -13.46 2.30 -6.72
CA PHE A 163 -14.27 1.46 -7.59
C PHE A 163 -15.29 0.64 -6.78
N ALA A 164 -14.88 0.03 -5.67
CA ALA A 164 -15.79 -0.68 -4.76
C ALA A 164 -16.90 0.25 -4.23
N VAL A 165 -16.56 1.46 -3.79
CA VAL A 165 -17.51 2.49 -3.31
C VAL A 165 -18.56 2.79 -4.38
N VAL A 166 -18.15 3.07 -5.63
CA VAL A 166 -19.07 3.35 -6.74
C VAL A 166 -19.98 2.16 -7.02
N ARG A 167 -19.45 0.93 -6.97
CA ARG A 167 -20.22 -0.30 -7.22
C ARG A 167 -21.21 -0.62 -6.10
N ILE A 168 -20.89 -0.28 -4.84
CA ILE A 168 -21.79 -0.37 -3.68
C ILE A 168 -22.90 0.68 -3.80
N GLN A 169 -22.57 1.91 -4.21
CA GLN A 169 -23.56 2.97 -4.45
C GLN A 169 -24.57 2.54 -5.51
N LYS A 170 -24.10 1.98 -6.63
CA LYS A 170 -24.93 1.43 -7.73
C LYS A 170 -25.71 0.15 -7.36
N GLY A 171 -25.51 -0.42 -6.16
CA GLY A 171 -26.18 -1.65 -5.70
C GLY A 171 -25.67 -2.94 -6.34
N THR A 172 -24.66 -2.85 -7.21
CA THR A 172 -24.07 -4.00 -7.90
C THR A 172 -23.17 -4.85 -7.00
N VAL A 173 -22.65 -4.25 -5.92
CA VAL A 173 -21.98 -4.95 -4.82
C VAL A 173 -22.92 -4.88 -3.61
N HIS A 174 -23.33 -6.05 -3.16
CA HIS A 174 -24.20 -6.27 -2.01
C HIS A 174 -23.68 -7.51 -1.25
N GLU A 175 -24.26 -7.82 -0.11
CA GLU A 175 -23.89 -8.94 0.77
C GLU A 175 -23.58 -10.26 0.03
N ASN A 176 -24.37 -10.60 -1.00
CA ASN A 176 -24.22 -11.84 -1.77
C ASN A 176 -23.15 -11.77 -2.88
N ARG A 177 -22.55 -10.59 -3.08
CA ARG A 177 -21.49 -10.29 -4.05
C ARG A 177 -20.37 -9.46 -3.42
N ALA A 178 -19.99 -9.82 -2.19
CA ALA A 178 -19.00 -9.08 -1.40
C ALA A 178 -17.55 -9.31 -1.84
N ALA A 179 -17.26 -10.29 -2.72
CA ALA A 179 -15.87 -10.67 -3.03
C ALA A 179 -15.03 -9.52 -3.60
N LEU A 180 -15.64 -8.55 -4.30
CA LEU A 180 -14.91 -7.35 -4.75
C LEU A 180 -14.41 -6.53 -3.56
N LEU A 181 -15.26 -6.28 -2.56
CA LEU A 181 -14.87 -5.53 -1.36
C LEU A 181 -13.90 -6.35 -0.50
N GLU A 182 -14.12 -7.66 -0.37
CA GLU A 182 -13.19 -8.55 0.35
C GLU A 182 -11.81 -8.55 -0.29
N ASN A 183 -11.72 -8.69 -1.62
CA ASN A 183 -10.45 -8.66 -2.34
C ASN A 183 -9.78 -7.28 -2.28
N ALA A 184 -10.56 -6.20 -2.36
CA ALA A 184 -10.04 -4.84 -2.17
C ALA A 184 -9.47 -4.66 -0.75
N GLY A 185 -10.15 -5.21 0.26
CA GLY A 185 -9.69 -5.23 1.65
C GLY A 185 -8.39 -6.03 1.80
N LEU A 186 -8.33 -7.26 1.25
CA LEU A 186 -7.12 -8.09 1.26
C LEU A 186 -5.93 -7.37 0.61
N TYR A 187 -6.15 -6.67 -0.50
CA TYR A 187 -5.12 -5.86 -1.14
C TYR A 187 -4.63 -4.75 -0.22
N TRP A 188 -5.55 -3.99 0.38
CA TRP A 188 -5.20 -2.90 1.28
C TRP A 188 -4.42 -3.37 2.51
N HIS A 189 -4.82 -4.52 3.09
CA HIS A 189 -4.10 -5.14 4.20
C HIS A 189 -2.69 -5.58 3.82
N LEU A 190 -2.49 -6.10 2.60
CA LEU A 190 -1.15 -6.43 2.11
C LEU A 190 -0.28 -5.17 2.02
N VAL A 191 -0.81 -4.08 1.44
CA VAL A 191 -0.09 -2.81 1.32
C VAL A 191 0.30 -2.28 2.70
N ASP A 192 -0.63 -2.26 3.64
CA ASP A 192 -0.38 -1.89 5.04
C ASP A 192 0.71 -2.77 5.69
N LEU A 193 0.64 -4.09 5.51
CA LEU A 193 1.64 -5.02 6.02
C LEU A 193 3.04 -4.72 5.47
N ILE A 194 3.18 -4.42 4.18
CA ILE A 194 4.47 -4.05 3.58
C ILE A 194 5.03 -2.79 4.26
N TRP A 195 4.17 -1.80 4.55
CA TRP A 195 4.60 -0.58 5.24
C TRP A 195 5.08 -0.84 6.67
N ILE A 196 4.39 -1.72 7.39
CA ILE A 196 4.77 -2.13 8.76
C ILE A 196 6.19 -2.72 8.80
N PHE A 197 6.65 -3.37 7.73
CA PHE A 197 8.04 -3.84 7.62
C PHE A 197 9.00 -2.75 7.13
N LEU A 198 8.58 -1.91 6.16
CA LEU A 198 9.41 -0.81 5.66
C LEU A 198 9.75 0.22 6.73
N PHE A 199 8.77 0.60 7.57
CA PHE A 199 8.95 1.65 8.56
C PHE A 199 10.08 1.34 9.55
N PRO A 200 10.11 0.18 10.26
CA PRO A 200 11.19 -0.11 11.18
C PRO A 200 12.55 -0.24 10.49
N LEU A 201 12.55 -0.83 9.31
CA LEU A 201 13.75 -1.12 8.53
C LEU A 201 14.49 0.14 8.07
N PHE A 202 13.75 1.23 7.81
CA PHE A 202 14.31 2.53 7.41
C PHE A 202 14.41 3.56 8.55
N TYR A 203 13.44 3.59 9.48
CA TYR A 203 13.30 4.67 10.46
C TYR A 203 13.67 4.28 11.90
N LEU A 204 13.67 3.00 12.28
CA LEU A 204 13.98 2.59 13.67
C LEU A 204 15.33 1.90 13.81
N ILE A 205 15.75 1.16 12.78
CA ILE A 205 17.02 0.44 12.81
C ILE A 205 18.10 1.37 12.29
N HIS A 206 18.79 2.03 13.22
CA HIS A 206 20.01 2.76 12.96
C HIS A 206 21.21 1.83 13.16
#